data_AF-A0AAN9KEL6-F1
#
_entry.id   AF-A0AAN9KEL6-F1
#
_cell.length_a   1.000
_cell.length_b   1.000
_cell.length_c   1.000
_cell.angle_alpha   90.00
_cell.angle_beta   90.00
_cell.angle_gamma   90.00
#
_symmetry.space_group_name_H-M   'P 1'
#
loop_
_entity.id
_entity.type
_entity.pdbx_description
1 polymer ?
#
loop_
_entity_poly.entity_id
_entity_poly.type
_entity_poly.pdbx_seq_one_letter_code
_entity_poly.pdbx_strand_id
1 'polypeptide(L)'
;MTHVFKRPIAFPRSQIFAIAFLGLINIVIAQLKDLPDIEGDKKHGLKNLSILIGPKPVFWTCVSLLEITYGVAIMVGMSSPYLWSKIITGVGHAILALFLWYQAKSVDLESNVSTYSFYMLIWKYVQNIFSFLLLNEDATTLLPPELVLLLS
;
A
#
# COMPACT_ATOMS: atom_id res chain seq x y z
N MET A 1 41.63 -4.09 21.03
CA MET A 1 40.18 -4.22 20.79
C MET A 1 39.68 -2.93 20.16
N THR A 2 39.40 -2.92 18.85
CA THR A 2 38.49 -1.94 18.22
C THR A 2 38.21 -2.42 16.80
N HIS A 3 37.23 -3.33 16.65
CA HIS A 3 36.68 -3.64 15.32
C HIS A 3 35.57 -2.64 15.05
N VAL A 4 35.92 -1.48 14.49
CA VAL A 4 34.95 -0.45 14.12
C VAL A 4 34.44 -0.77 12.71
N PHE A 5 33.34 -1.52 12.62
CA PHE A 5 32.59 -1.64 11.37
C PHE A 5 31.84 -0.32 11.11
N LYS A 6 32.51 0.66 10.51
CA LYS A 6 31.84 1.77 9.81
C LYS A 6 31.53 1.34 8.37
N ARG A 7 30.68 0.33 8.20
CA ARG A 7 30.02 0.14 6.89
C ARG A 7 28.81 1.08 6.84
N PRO A 8 28.68 1.94 5.82
CA PRO A 8 27.45 2.70 5.66
C PRO A 8 26.28 1.73 5.56
N ILE A 9 25.20 2.02 6.29
CA ILE A 9 23.94 1.26 6.18
C ILE A 9 23.44 1.50 4.75
N ALA A 10 23.65 0.51 3.88
CA ALA A 10 23.17 0.53 2.50
C ALA A 10 22.03 -0.48 2.38
N PHE A 11 20.80 0.02 2.22
CA PHE A 11 19.63 -0.83 2.02
C PHE A 11 19.68 -1.47 0.62
N PRO A 12 19.40 -2.77 0.48
CA PRO A 12 19.17 -3.42 -0.81
C PRO A 12 18.06 -2.70 -1.60
N ARG A 13 18.16 -2.73 -2.93
CA ARG A 13 17.17 -2.09 -3.83
C ARG A 13 15.73 -2.56 -3.57
N SER A 14 15.54 -3.84 -3.22
CA SER A 14 14.23 -4.40 -2.88
C SER A 14 13.65 -3.82 -1.60
N GLN A 15 14.47 -3.55 -0.57
CA GLN A 15 14.01 -2.92 0.66
C GLN A 15 13.64 -1.45 0.46
N ILE A 16 14.43 -0.73 -0.35
CA ILE A 16 14.09 0.65 -0.75
C ILE A 16 12.76 0.68 -1.51
N PHE A 17 12.56 -0.26 -2.44
CA PHE A 17 11.30 -0.41 -3.16
C PHE A 17 10.14 -0.68 -2.20
N ALA A 18 10.29 -1.62 -1.26
CA ALA A 18 9.25 -1.94 -0.29
C ALA A 18 8.88 -0.75 0.61
N ILE A 19 9.87 0.00 1.09
CA ILE A 19 9.63 1.23 1.86
C ILE A 19 8.86 2.26 1.03
N ALA A 20 9.26 2.48 -0.22
CA ALA A 20 8.58 3.43 -1.11
C ALA A 20 7.15 2.99 -1.42
N PHE A 21 6.94 1.71 -1.74
CA PHE A 21 5.64 1.12 -2.04
C PHE A 21 4.68 1.24 -0.85
N LEU A 22 5.10 0.78 0.33
CA LEU A 22 4.30 0.88 1.55
C LEU A 22 4.08 2.34 1.96
N GLY A 23 5.07 3.21 1.76
CA GLY A 23 4.94 4.64 2.01
C GLY A 23 3.85 5.28 1.14
N LEU A 24 3.81 4.96 -0.15
CA LEU A 24 2.77 5.43 -1.07
C LEU A 24 1.38 4.93 -0.64
N ILE A 25 1.25 3.65 -0.30
CA ILE A 25 -0.03 3.11 0.18
C ILE A 25 -0.49 3.80 1.47
N ASN A 26 0.43 4.08 2.41
CA ASN A 26 0.09 4.80 3.64
C ASN A 26 -0.44 6.21 3.38
N ILE A 27 0.12 6.92 2.39
CA ILE A 27 -0.40 8.23 1.97
C ILE A 27 -1.83 8.09 1.45
N VAL A 28 -2.11 7.06 0.63
CA VAL A 28 -3.47 6.82 0.11
C VAL A 28 -4.45 6.47 1.24
N ILE A 29 -4.04 5.61 2.17
CA ILE A 29 -4.85 5.25 3.35
C ILE A 29 -5.16 6.49 4.19
N ALA A 30 -4.18 7.39 4.37
CA ALA A 30 -4.37 8.63 5.08
C ALA A 30 -5.38 9.57 4.40
N GLN A 31 -5.59 9.46 3.08
CA GLN A 31 -6.67 10.17 2.38
C GLN A 31 -8.00 9.41 2.47
N LEU A 32 -7.98 8.08 2.40
CA LEU A 32 -9.18 7.25 2.51
C LEU A 32 -9.85 7.35 3.88
N LYS A 33 -9.08 7.48 4.97
CA LYS A 33 -9.63 7.66 6.33
C LYS A 33 -10.43 8.96 6.45
N ASP A 34 -10.06 10.00 5.70
CA ASP A 34 -10.71 11.30 5.75
C ASP A 34 -12.08 11.27 5.05
N LEU A 35 -12.36 10.25 4.20
CA LEU A 35 -13.64 10.11 3.49
C LEU A 35 -14.84 9.78 4.40
N PRO A 36 -14.80 8.76 5.27
CA PRO A 36 -15.88 8.53 6.23
C PRO A 36 -15.96 9.63 7.31
N ASP A 37 -14.88 10.38 7.54
CA ASP A 37 -14.78 11.39 8.60
C ASP A 37 -15.12 12.82 8.15
N ILE A 38 -15.55 13.04 6.89
CA ILE A 38 -15.83 14.38 6.32
C ILE A 38 -16.73 15.24 7.21
N GLU A 39 -17.81 14.67 7.73
CA GLU A 39 -18.76 15.42 8.58
C GLU A 39 -18.13 15.85 9.91
N GLY A 40 -17.32 14.97 10.51
CA GLY A 40 -16.59 15.25 11.74
C GLY A 40 -15.55 16.33 11.52
N ASP A 41 -14.74 16.19 10.48
CA ASP A 41 -13.68 17.13 10.12
C ASP A 41 -14.23 18.52 9.80
N LYS A 42 -15.36 18.58 9.09
CA LYS A 42 -16.03 19.85 8.78
C LYS A 42 -16.55 20.55 10.04
N LYS A 43 -17.10 19.81 11.01
CA LYS A 43 -17.57 20.38 12.29
C LYS A 43 -16.41 20.95 13.13
N HIS A 44 -15.23 20.34 13.04
CA HIS A 44 -14.03 20.82 13.72
C HIS A 44 -13.25 21.88 12.93
N GLY A 45 -13.77 22.31 11.76
CA GLY A 45 -13.14 23.34 10.93
C GLY A 45 -11.87 22.88 10.21
N LEU A 46 -11.65 21.57 10.08
CA LEU A 46 -10.53 21.01 9.32
C LEU A 46 -10.76 21.19 7.82
N LYS A 47 -9.65 21.38 7.08
CA LYS A 47 -9.64 21.45 5.62
C LYS A 47 -8.77 20.33 5.07
N ASN A 48 -9.39 19.20 4.76
CA ASN A 48 -8.76 18.07 4.09
C ASN A 48 -9.18 18.04 2.59
N LEU A 49 -8.57 17.13 1.82
CA LEU A 49 -8.83 17.03 0.38
C LEU A 49 -10.31 16.70 0.08
N SER A 50 -10.90 15.79 0.86
CA SER A 50 -12.29 15.36 0.72
C SER A 50 -13.30 16.49 0.94
N ILE A 51 -12.98 17.46 1.81
CA ILE A 51 -13.78 18.67 2.03
C ILE A 51 -13.60 19.69 0.90
N LEU A 52 -12.37 19.84 0.38
CA LEU A 52 -12.04 20.86 -0.62
C LEU A 52 -12.53 20.50 -2.02
N ILE A 53 -12.37 19.25 -2.46
CA ILE A 53 -12.70 18.82 -3.82
C ILE A 53 -13.87 17.82 -3.87
N GLY A 54 -14.30 17.29 -2.73
CA GLY A 54 -15.43 16.38 -2.60
C GLY A 54 -15.03 14.89 -2.50
N PRO A 55 -15.91 14.04 -1.95
CA PRO A 55 -15.60 12.63 -1.67
C PRO A 55 -15.34 11.80 -2.93
N LYS A 56 -16.13 12.00 -3.98
CA LYS A 56 -16.06 11.21 -5.22
C LYS A 56 -14.73 11.36 -5.98
N PRO A 57 -14.23 12.56 -6.31
CA PRO A 57 -12.94 12.68 -6.98
C PRO A 57 -11.78 12.20 -6.09
N VAL A 58 -11.84 12.41 -4.77
CA VAL A 58 -10.81 11.89 -3.85
C VAL A 58 -10.78 10.37 -3.85
N PHE A 59 -11.94 9.74 -3.73
CA PHE A 59 -12.05 8.28 -3.73
C PHE A 59 -11.46 7.66 -5.00
N TRP A 60 -11.86 8.15 -6.18
CA TRP A 60 -11.34 7.62 -7.44
C TRP A 60 -9.85 7.94 -7.65
N THR A 61 -9.35 9.05 -7.10
CA THR A 61 -7.91 9.34 -7.08
C THR A 61 -7.16 8.32 -6.22
N CYS A 62 -7.67 8.02 -5.02
CA CYS A 62 -7.10 7.01 -4.13
C CYS A 62 -7.06 5.63 -4.78
N VAL A 63 -8.19 5.18 -5.37
CA VAL A 63 -8.27 3.91 -6.10
C VAL A 63 -7.26 3.89 -7.25
N SER A 64 -7.20 4.96 -8.05
CA SER A 64 -6.27 5.05 -9.18
C SER A 64 -4.80 5.00 -8.74
N LEU A 65 -4.44 5.66 -7.62
CA LEU A 65 -3.09 5.61 -7.06
C LEU A 65 -2.73 4.20 -6.58
N LEU A 66 -3.66 3.47 -5.95
CA LEU A 66 -3.45 2.08 -5.56
C LEU A 66 -3.26 1.17 -6.78
N GLU A 67 -4.09 1.31 -7.82
CA GLU A 67 -3.96 0.56 -9.08
C GLU A 67 -2.60 0.81 -9.75
N ILE A 68 -2.15 2.06 -9.82
CA ILE A 68 -0.82 2.42 -10.33
C ILE A 68 0.27 1.76 -9.48
N THR A 69 0.11 1.77 -8.16
CA THR A 69 1.07 1.17 -7.23
C THR A 69 1.19 -0.34 -7.48
N TYR A 70 0.08 -1.06 -7.62
CA TYR A 70 0.07 -2.46 -8.05
C TYR A 70 0.70 -2.65 -9.44
N GLY A 71 0.39 -1.79 -10.41
CA GLY A 71 0.98 -1.83 -11.75
C GLY A 71 2.50 -1.68 -11.74
N VAL A 72 3.04 -0.77 -10.92
CA VAL A 72 4.49 -0.60 -10.73
C VAL A 72 5.10 -1.86 -10.10
N ALA A 73 4.46 -2.44 -9.07
CA ALA A 73 4.95 -3.68 -8.47
C ALA A 73 4.99 -4.84 -9.48
N ILE A 74 3.99 -4.96 -10.36
CA ILE A 74 4.00 -5.94 -11.45
C ILE A 74 5.19 -5.71 -12.38
N MET A 75 5.42 -4.46 -12.83
CA MET A 75 6.53 -4.12 -13.71
C MET A 75 7.90 -4.44 -13.09
N VAL A 76 8.08 -4.11 -11.81
CA VAL A 76 9.31 -4.41 -11.07
C VAL A 76 9.47 -5.91 -10.88
N GLY A 77 8.42 -6.64 -10.48
CA GLY A 77 8.45 -8.09 -10.34
C GLY A 77 8.78 -8.82 -11.65
N MET A 78 8.25 -8.34 -12.78
CA MET A 78 8.56 -8.88 -14.12
C MET A 78 10.04 -8.74 -14.52
N SER A 79 10.76 -7.79 -13.92
CA SER A 79 12.20 -7.57 -14.14
C SER A 79 13.11 -8.55 -13.39
N SER A 80 12.57 -9.36 -12.48
CA SER A 80 13.33 -10.39 -11.73
C SER A 80 13.97 -11.41 -12.69
N PRO A 81 15.16 -11.96 -12.39
CA PRO A 81 15.73 -13.07 -13.15
C PRO A 81 15.05 -14.41 -12.85
N TYR A 82 14.22 -14.52 -11.80
CA TYR A 82 13.62 -15.78 -11.36
C TYR A 82 12.16 -15.89 -11.81
N LEU A 83 11.82 -16.98 -12.52
CA LEU A 83 10.47 -17.21 -13.04
C LEU A 83 9.40 -17.27 -11.92
N TRP A 84 9.72 -17.90 -10.79
CA TRP A 84 8.81 -17.98 -9.65
C TRP A 84 8.47 -16.60 -9.07
N SER A 85 9.46 -15.71 -8.95
CA SER A 85 9.22 -14.33 -8.49
C SER A 85 8.31 -13.59 -9.48
N LYS A 86 8.55 -13.70 -10.79
CA LYS A 86 7.67 -13.08 -11.81
C LYS A 86 6.23 -13.54 -11.70
N ILE A 87 6.02 -14.85 -11.57
CA ILE A 87 4.67 -15.42 -11.50
C ILE A 87 3.98 -14.93 -10.23
N ILE A 88 4.62 -15.05 -9.07
CA ILE A 88 3.94 -14.75 -7.81
C ILE A 88 3.75 -13.22 -7.67
N THR A 89 4.77 -12.39 -7.94
CA THR A 89 4.62 -10.92 -7.88
C THR A 89 3.64 -10.44 -8.96
N GLY A 90 3.78 -10.89 -10.21
CA GLY A 90 2.93 -10.45 -11.31
C GLY A 90 1.47 -10.87 -11.15
N VAL A 91 1.21 -12.17 -10.94
CA VAL A 91 -0.16 -12.69 -10.81
C VAL A 91 -0.77 -12.25 -9.48
N GLY A 92 0.00 -12.25 -8.39
CA GLY A 92 -0.48 -11.83 -7.07
C GLY A 92 -0.97 -10.38 -7.07
N HIS A 93 -0.14 -9.44 -7.55
CA HIS A 93 -0.51 -8.03 -7.62
C HIS A 93 -1.62 -7.77 -8.64
N ALA A 94 -1.69 -8.53 -9.74
CA ALA A 94 -2.80 -8.43 -10.70
C ALA A 94 -4.14 -8.87 -10.09
N ILE A 95 -4.15 -9.96 -9.31
CA ILE A 95 -5.36 -10.41 -8.60
C ILE A 95 -5.78 -9.36 -7.57
N LEU A 96 -4.83 -8.79 -6.82
CA LEU A 96 -5.10 -7.75 -5.83
C LEU A 96 -5.65 -6.47 -6.45
N ALA A 97 -5.08 -6.03 -7.58
CA ALA A 97 -5.58 -4.91 -8.37
C ALA A 97 -7.02 -5.17 -8.86
N LEU A 98 -7.28 -6.32 -9.49
CA LEU A 98 -8.63 -6.67 -9.94
C LEU A 98 -9.64 -6.74 -8.78
N PHE A 99 -9.23 -7.32 -7.65
CA PHE A 99 -10.06 -7.38 -6.45
C PHE A 99 -10.34 -5.98 -5.89
N LEU A 100 -9.33 -5.12 -5.80
CA LEU A 100 -9.48 -3.73 -5.37
C LEU A 100 -10.46 -2.99 -6.27
N TRP A 101 -10.26 -3.05 -7.58
CA TRP A 101 -11.13 -2.42 -8.56
C TRP A 101 -12.58 -2.88 -8.45
N TYR A 102 -12.78 -4.19 -8.27
CA TYR A 102 -14.10 -4.78 -8.07
C TYR A 102 -14.77 -4.25 -6.80
N GLN A 103 -14.06 -4.27 -5.68
CA GLN A 103 -14.55 -3.73 -4.41
C GLN A 103 -14.85 -2.23 -4.53
N ALA A 104 -13.98 -1.46 -5.19
CA ALA A 104 -14.15 -0.02 -5.37
C ALA A 104 -15.43 0.35 -6.13
N LYS A 105 -15.81 -0.44 -7.14
CA LYS A 105 -17.07 -0.25 -7.88
C LYS A 105 -18.33 -0.50 -7.04
N SER A 106 -18.22 -1.29 -5.97
CA SER A 106 -19.33 -1.59 -5.07
C SER A 106 -19.52 -0.56 -3.94
N VAL A 107 -18.59 0.40 -3.81
CA VAL A 107 -18.64 1.42 -2.75
C VAL A 107 -19.72 2.45 -3.06
N ASP A 108 -20.60 2.65 -2.10
CA ASP A 108 -21.56 3.74 -2.10
C ASP A 108 -20.97 4.93 -1.33
N LEU A 109 -20.63 5.99 -2.06
CA LEU A 109 -19.98 7.18 -1.51
C LEU A 109 -20.93 8.11 -0.75
N GLU A 110 -22.24 7.86 -0.82
CA GLU A 110 -23.22 8.56 0.02
C GLU A 110 -23.37 7.89 1.40
N SER A 111 -22.85 6.65 1.54
CA SER A 111 -22.88 5.88 2.78
C SER A 111 -21.53 5.91 3.49
N ASN A 112 -21.47 6.58 4.65
CA ASN A 112 -20.30 6.57 5.52
C ASN A 112 -19.93 5.14 5.94
N VAL A 113 -20.91 4.25 6.13
CA VAL A 113 -20.66 2.84 6.48
C VAL A 113 -19.98 2.09 5.33
N SER A 114 -20.42 2.30 4.09
CA SER A 114 -19.83 1.67 2.91
C SER A 114 -18.39 2.14 2.71
N THR A 115 -18.18 3.46 2.79
CA THR A 115 -16.86 4.08 2.64
C THR A 115 -15.90 3.68 3.76
N TYR A 116 -16.37 3.65 5.02
CA TYR A 116 -15.59 3.15 6.16
C TYR A 116 -15.23 1.67 6.00
N SER A 117 -16.16 0.84 5.52
CA SER A 117 -15.90 -0.59 5.28
C SER A 117 -14.82 -0.79 4.22
N PHE A 118 -14.82 0.01 3.15
CA PHE A 118 -13.78 -0.01 2.14
C PHE A 118 -12.42 0.45 2.72
N TYR A 119 -12.39 1.56 3.45
CA TYR A 119 -11.19 2.00 4.17
C TYR A 119 -10.62 0.89 5.08
N MET A 120 -11.48 0.24 5.87
CA MET A 120 -11.07 -0.84 6.78
C MET A 120 -10.56 -2.08 6.04
N LEU A 121 -11.07 -2.38 4.85
CA LEU A 121 -10.56 -3.45 4.00
C LEU A 121 -9.10 -3.18 3.60
N ILE A 122 -8.80 -1.97 3.13
CA ILE A 122 -7.44 -1.56 2.75
C ILE A 122 -6.52 -1.49 3.98
N TRP A 123 -7.01 -0.91 5.08
CA TRP A 123 -6.27 -0.83 6.34
C TRP A 123 -5.84 -2.20 6.84
N LYS A 124 -6.78 -3.17 6.91
CA LYS A 124 -6.48 -4.54 7.36
C LYS A 124 -5.47 -5.24 6.45
N TYR A 125 -5.58 -5.03 5.13
CA TYR A 125 -4.62 -5.58 4.19
C TYR A 125 -3.19 -5.09 4.46
N VAL A 126 -3.01 -3.78 4.61
CA VAL A 126 -1.69 -3.20 4.94
C VAL A 126 -1.21 -3.59 6.32
N GLN A 127 -2.09 -3.62 7.32
CA GLN A 127 -1.75 -4.06 8.67
C GLN A 127 -1.25 -5.51 8.66
N ASN A 128 -1.86 -6.40 7.87
CA ASN A 128 -1.41 -7.78 7.74
C ASN A 128 -0.03 -7.86 7.08
N ILE A 129 0.24 -7.07 6.05
CA ILE A 129 1.58 -6.98 5.43
C ILE A 129 2.59 -6.49 6.45
N PHE A 130 2.30 -5.39 7.16
CA PHE A 130 3.19 -4.82 8.16
C PHE A 130 3.47 -5.81 9.29
N SER A 131 2.43 -6.49 9.78
CA SER A 131 2.57 -7.52 10.81
C SER A 131 3.41 -8.70 10.32
N PHE A 132 3.23 -9.13 9.06
CA PHE A 132 4.07 -10.16 8.44
C PHE A 132 5.53 -9.70 8.35
N LEU A 133 5.80 -8.47 7.92
CA LEU A 133 7.15 -7.92 7.80
C LEU A 133 7.83 -7.79 9.19
N LEU A 134 7.09 -7.33 10.20
CA LEU A 134 7.59 -7.20 11.58
C LEU A 134 7.88 -8.54 12.25
N LEU A 135 6.98 -9.52 12.12
CA LEU A 135 7.18 -10.87 12.67
C LEU A 135 8.36 -11.60 12.01
N ASN A 136 8.83 -11.09 10.88
CA ASN A 136 9.97 -11.59 10.15
C ASN A 136 11.15 -10.61 10.17
N GLU A 137 11.28 -9.69 11.14
CA GLU A 137 12.41 -8.75 11.22
C GLU A 137 13.78 -9.47 11.22
N ASP A 138 13.91 -10.58 11.94
CA ASP A 138 15.12 -11.42 11.91
C ASP A 138 15.30 -12.14 10.55
N ALA A 139 14.20 -12.47 9.88
CA ALA A 139 14.21 -13.13 8.58
C ALA A 139 14.41 -12.16 7.42
N THR A 140 13.99 -10.89 7.48
CA THR A 140 14.07 -9.92 6.36
C THR A 140 15.50 -9.46 6.06
N THR A 141 16.42 -9.60 7.00
CA THR A 141 17.88 -9.50 6.75
C THR A 141 18.47 -10.74 6.07
N LEU A 142 17.77 -11.88 6.14
CA LEU A 142 18.14 -13.19 5.57
C LEU A 142 17.28 -13.59 4.35
N LEU A 143 16.16 -12.92 4.12
CA LEU A 143 15.22 -13.22 3.06
C LEU A 143 15.84 -12.79 1.74
N PRO A 144 15.75 -13.64 0.70
CA PRO A 144 16.20 -13.24 -0.62
C PRO A 144 15.45 -11.96 -1.05
N PRO A 145 16.12 -11.01 -1.72
CA PRO A 145 15.51 -9.77 -2.22
C PRO A 145 14.20 -9.98 -2.98
N GLU A 146 14.07 -11.13 -3.63
CA GLU A 146 12.90 -11.63 -4.35
C GLU A 146 11.65 -11.77 -3.47
N LEU A 147 11.81 -12.13 -2.19
CA LEU A 147 10.71 -12.35 -1.25
C LEU A 147 10.21 -11.04 -0.64
N VAL A 148 11.10 -10.04 -0.53
CA VAL A 148 10.70 -8.66 -0.18
C VAL A 148 9.83 -8.07 -1.28
N LEU A 149 10.22 -8.26 -2.55
CA LEU A 149 9.45 -7.91 -3.76
C LEU A 149 8.11 -8.65 -3.94
N LEU A 150 7.86 -9.68 -3.14
CA LEU A 150 6.60 -10.41 -3.14
C LEU A 150 5.58 -9.83 -2.18
N LEU A 151 6.06 -9.16 -1.13
CA LEU A 151 5.26 -8.64 -0.01
C LEU A 151 5.00 -7.15 -0.12
N SER A 152 5.84 -6.45 -0.88
CA SER A 152 5.65 -5.08 -1.38
C SER A 152 5.29 -5.11 -2.85
#